data_AF-A0A2V9T132-F1
#
_entry.id   AF-A0A2V9T132-F1
#
_cell.length_a   1.000
_cell.length_b   1.000
_cell.length_c   1.000
_cell.angle_alpha   90.00
_cell.angle_beta   90.00
_cell.angle_gamma   90.00
#
_symmetry.space_group_name_H-M   'P 1'
#
loop_
_entity.id
_entity.type
_entity.pdbx_description
1 polymer ?
#
loop_
_entity_poly.entity_id
_entity_poly.type
_entity_poly.pdbx_seq_one_letter_code
_entity_poly.pdbx_strand_id
1 'polypeptide(L)'
;PKQVMDELARRNLIRPVITQGHIGEVLTDKIVYDAQTTSGGSGGPLFNNEGKVIGINFAMVREFGGSNFAIPVGYGKSLLKP
;
A
#
# COMPACT_ATOMS: atom_id res chain seq x y z
N PRO A 1 -1.81 -21.50 -2.24
CA PRO A 1 -1.12 -20.19 -2.25
C PRO A 1 -0.53 -19.78 -0.90
N LYS A 2 -1.34 -19.71 0.17
CA LYS A 2 -0.89 -19.32 1.51
C LYS A 2 0.25 -20.19 2.05
N GLN A 3 0.08 -21.52 2.05
CA GLN A 3 1.11 -22.47 2.49
C GLN A 3 2.45 -22.31 1.75
N VAL A 4 2.42 -21.97 0.45
CA VAL A 4 3.64 -21.73 -0.34
C VAL A 4 4.33 -20.45 0.11
N MET A 5 3.58 -19.37 0.31
CA MET A 5 4.13 -18.10 0.80
C MET A 5 4.67 -18.24 2.22
N ASP A 6 3.97 -18.98 3.09
CA ASP A 6 4.40 -19.27 4.45
C ASP A 6 5.74 -20.03 4.44
N GLU A 7 5.89 -21.02 3.56
CA GLU A 7 7.15 -21.77 3.44
C GLU A 7 8.28 -20.92 2.84
N LEU A 8 8.01 -20.07 1.84
CA LEU A 8 8.99 -19.13 1.30
C LEU A 8 9.46 -18.14 2.36
N ALA A 9 8.55 -17.61 3.19
CA ALA A 9 8.89 -16.74 4.31
C ALA A 9 9.73 -17.49 5.35
N ARG A 10 9.32 -18.71 5.75
CA ARG A 10 10.04 -19.54 6.73
C ARG A 10 11.48 -19.85 6.30
N ARG A 11 11.72 -20.01 5.00
CA ARG A 11 13.05 -20.24 4.41
C ARG A 11 13.83 -18.95 4.09
N ASN A 12 13.27 -17.77 4.40
CA ASN A 12 13.84 -16.46 4.04
C ASN A 12 14.06 -16.28 2.53
N LEU A 13 13.22 -16.88 1.69
CA LEU A 13 13.28 -16.81 0.22
C LEU A 13 12.46 -15.63 -0.35
N ILE A 14 11.67 -14.96 0.49
CA ILE A 14 10.96 -13.72 0.15
C ILE A 14 11.24 -12.65 1.20
N ARG A 15 11.36 -11.40 0.76
CA ARG A 15 11.53 -10.23 1.63
C ARG A 15 10.55 -9.16 1.19
N PRO A 16 9.67 -8.64 2.07
CA PRO A 16 8.84 -7.49 1.74
C PRO A 16 9.73 -6.27 1.52
N VAL A 17 9.38 -5.46 0.53
CA VAL A 17 10.05 -4.19 0.23
C VAL A 17 9.04 -3.07 0.44
N ILE A 18 9.47 -2.03 1.16
CA ILE A 18 8.72 -0.79 1.34
C ILE A 18 9.49 0.30 0.60
N THR A 19 8.78 1.07 -0.20
CA THR A 19 9.30 2.25 -0.89
C THR A 19 8.83 3.50 -0.15
N GLN A 20 9.66 4.54 -0.16
CA GLN A 20 9.29 5.84 0.39
C GLN A 20 8.94 6.82 -0.72
N GLY A 21 8.09 7.78 -0.36
CA GLY A 21 7.61 8.87 -1.18
C GLY A 21 6.99 9.96 -0.32
N HIS A 22 6.45 10.97 -0.97
CA HIS A 22 5.71 12.09 -0.41
C HIS A 22 4.21 11.96 -0.70
N ILE A 23 3.41 12.58 0.14
CA ILE A 23 1.98 12.78 -0.11
C ILE A 23 1.84 14.07 -0.91
N GLY A 24 1.29 13.98 -2.11
CA GLY A 24 0.98 15.15 -2.93
C GLY A 24 -0.34 15.80 -2.52
N GLU A 25 -1.36 14.98 -2.26
CA GLU A 25 -2.70 15.47 -1.93
C GLU A 25 -3.48 14.47 -1.06
N VAL A 26 -4.29 14.98 -0.13
CA VAL A 26 -5.24 14.20 0.65
C VAL A 26 -6.65 14.71 0.34
N LEU A 27 -7.38 13.91 -0.43
CA LEU A 27 -8.77 14.16 -0.79
C LEU A 27 -9.69 13.34 0.12
N THR A 28 -10.98 13.66 0.09
CA THR A 28 -11.98 12.91 0.86
C THR A 28 -11.97 11.43 0.50
N ASP A 29 -11.85 11.10 -0.79
CA ASP A 29 -11.99 9.73 -1.33
C ASP A 29 -10.66 9.03 -1.64
N LYS A 30 -9.53 9.75 -1.65
CA LYS A 30 -8.22 9.21 -2.03
C LYS A 30 -7.04 9.99 -1.46
N ILE A 31 -5.91 9.31 -1.33
CA ILE A 31 -4.59 9.90 -1.05
C ILE A 31 -3.75 9.73 -2.31
N VAL A 32 -3.12 10.82 -2.76
CA VAL A 32 -2.22 10.86 -3.91
C VAL A 32 -0.77 10.92 -3.41
N TYR A 33 0.10 10.02 -3.86
CA TYR A 33 1.46 9.92 -3.34
C TYR A 33 2.48 9.35 -4.36
N ASP A 34 3.75 9.72 -4.18
CA ASP A 34 4.87 9.36 -5.07
C ASP A 34 5.88 8.39 -4.46
N ALA A 35 5.46 7.15 -4.23
CA ALA A 35 6.38 6.06 -3.94
C ALA A 35 6.53 5.13 -5.15
N GLN A 36 7.72 4.56 -5.35
CA GLN A 36 7.91 3.54 -6.38
C GLN A 36 7.01 2.33 -6.09
N THR A 37 6.32 1.84 -7.12
CA THR A 37 5.44 0.67 -7.02
C THR A 37 5.59 -0.20 -8.26
N THR A 38 4.94 -1.36 -8.25
CA THR A 38 4.90 -2.26 -9.40
C THR A 38 3.58 -3.03 -9.45
N SER A 39 3.38 -3.80 -10.52
CA SER A 39 2.26 -4.73 -10.63
C SER A 39 2.22 -5.67 -9.42
N GLY A 40 1.04 -5.82 -8.80
CA GLY A 40 0.87 -6.58 -7.57
C GLY A 40 0.96 -5.75 -6.28
N GLY A 41 1.27 -4.45 -6.35
CA GLY A 41 1.24 -3.56 -5.19
C GLY A 41 -0.18 -3.19 -4.70
N SER A 42 -1.22 -3.49 -5.47
CA SER A 42 -2.62 -3.24 -5.08
C SER A 42 -2.99 -4.02 -3.81
N GLY A 43 -3.71 -3.37 -2.90
CA GLY A 43 -4.04 -3.89 -1.57
C GLY A 43 -2.94 -3.68 -0.52
N GLY A 44 -1.75 -3.21 -0.93
CA GLY A 44 -0.65 -2.92 -0.02
C GLY A 44 -0.95 -1.72 0.90
N PRO A 45 -0.45 -1.73 2.15
CA PRO A 45 -0.62 -0.62 3.08
C PRO A 45 0.25 0.59 2.70
N LEU A 46 -0.35 1.79 2.75
CA LEU A 46 0.37 3.06 2.75
C LEU A 46 0.60 3.49 4.21
N PHE A 47 1.85 3.74 4.58
CA PHE A 47 2.25 4.15 5.93
C PHE A 47 2.58 5.64 6.01
N ASN A 48 2.29 6.25 7.16
CA ASN A 48 2.91 7.53 7.53
C ASN A 48 4.32 7.32 8.14
N ASN A 49 5.00 8.40 8.49
CA ASN A 49 6.33 8.39 9.11
C ASN A 49 6.38 7.76 10.52
N GLU A 50 5.23 7.50 11.14
CA GLU A 50 5.11 6.79 12.42
C GLU A 50 4.83 5.28 12.23
N GLY A 51 4.81 4.78 10.99
CA GLY A 51 4.47 3.39 10.69
C GLY A 51 2.98 3.07 10.83
N LYS A 52 2.10 4.08 10.90
CA LYS A 52 0.65 3.87 10.92
C LYS A 52 0.12 3.74 9.51
N VAL A 53 -0.78 2.78 9.30
CA VAL A 53 -1.51 2.64 8.02
C VAL A 53 -2.46 3.82 7.89
N ILE A 54 -2.30 4.60 6.81
CA ILE A 54 -3.16 5.75 6.47
C ILE A 54 -3.99 5.51 5.22
N GLY A 55 -3.65 4.51 4.40
CA GLY A 55 -4.44 4.13 3.24
C GLY A 55 -4.11 2.75 2.69
N ILE A 56 -4.88 2.31 1.70
CA ILE A 56 -4.71 1.05 0.97
C ILE A 56 -4.48 1.39 -0.50
N ASN A 57 -3.31 1.04 -1.03
CA ASN A 57 -2.96 1.29 -2.43
C ASN A 57 -3.93 0.55 -3.37
N PHE A 58 -4.49 1.23 -4.37
CA PHE A 58 -5.45 0.60 -5.31
C PHE A 58 -5.12 0.85 -6.77
N ALA A 59 -4.47 1.96 -7.12
CA ALA A 59 -4.18 2.31 -8.51
C ALA A 59 -2.87 3.10 -8.65
N MET A 60 -2.29 3.02 -9.85
CA MET A 60 -1.15 3.82 -10.29
C MET A 60 -1.36 4.29 -11.73
N VAL A 61 -0.80 5.44 -12.08
CA VAL A 61 -0.71 5.89 -13.50
C VAL A 61 0.55 5.30 -14.11
N ARG A 62 0.41 4.50 -15.19
CA ARG A 62 1.54 3.75 -15.76
C ARG A 62 2.60 4.64 -16.40
N GLU A 63 2.19 5.74 -17.03
CA GLU A 63 3.11 6.67 -17.68
C GLU A 63 3.67 7.76 -16.75
N PHE A 64 3.17 7.86 -15.50
CA PHE A 64 3.64 8.83 -14.53
C PHE A 64 4.16 8.11 -13.27
N GLY A 65 5.45 7.78 -13.30
CA GLY A 65 6.13 7.15 -12.16
C GLY A 65 5.96 7.99 -10.89
N GLY A 66 5.42 7.39 -9.84
CA GLY A 66 5.10 8.11 -8.60
C GLY A 66 3.72 8.78 -8.58
N SER A 67 2.79 8.48 -9.49
CA SER A 67 1.36 8.77 -9.25
C SER A 67 0.64 7.53 -8.80
N ASN A 68 0.53 7.38 -7.48
CA ASN A 68 -0.24 6.32 -6.86
C ASN A 68 -1.47 6.89 -6.16
N PHE A 69 -2.49 6.06 -6.04
CA PHE A 69 -3.72 6.37 -5.34
C PHE A 69 -3.99 5.32 -4.26
N ALA A 70 -4.28 5.79 -3.06
CA ALA A 70 -4.71 4.95 -1.96
C ALA A 70 -6.12 5.34 -1.47
N ILE A 71 -6.93 4.35 -1.10
CA ILE A 71 -8.19 4.57 -0.39
C ILE A 71 -7.83 4.94 1.06
N PRO A 72 -8.35 6.04 1.63
CA PRO A 72 -8.05 6.40 3.01
C PRO A 72 -8.49 5.29 3.98
N VAL A 73 -7.65 4.94 4.95
CA VAL A 73 -7.89 3.79 5.85
C VAL A 73 -9.19 3.92 6.66
N GLY A 74 -9.68 5.15 6.84
CA GLY A 74 -10.94 5.44 7.53
C GLY A 74 -12.15 4.72 6.93
N TYR A 75 -12.18 4.56 5.60
CA TYR A 75 -13.24 3.81 4.90
C TYR A 75 -13.28 2.34 5.30
N GLY A 76 -12.12 1.73 5.55
CA GLY A 76 -12.01 0.33 5.97
C GLY A 76 -12.37 0.12 7.43
N LYS A 77 -12.13 1.11 8.29
CA LYS A 77 -12.36 0.98 9.74
C LYS A 77 -13.80 0.62 10.09
N SER A 78 -14.79 1.16 9.37
CA SER A 78 -16.21 0.82 9.59
C SER A 78 -16.58 -0.60 9.16
N LEU A 79 -15.74 -1.25 8.36
CA LEU A 79 -15.97 -2.62 7.85
C LEU A 79 -15.34 -3.69 8.75
N LEU A 80 -14.43 -3.31 9.64
CA LEU A 80 -13.80 -4.23 10.58
C LEU A 80 -14.77 -4.51 11.74
N LYS A 81 -15.05 -5.79 11.99
CA LYS A 81 -15.77 -6.20 13.19
C LYS A 81 -14.89 -5.99 14.43
N PRO A 82 -15.47 -5.69 15.61
CA PRO A 82 -14.73 -5.66 16.87
C PRO A 82 -14.00 -6.99 17.15
#